data_AF-A0A812IVF4-F1
#
_entry.id   AF-A0A812IVF4-F1
#
_cell.length_a   1.000
_cell.length_b   1.000
_cell.length_c   1.000
_cell.angle_alpha   90.00
_cell.angle_beta   90.00
_cell.angle_gamma   90.00
#
_symmetry.space_group_name_H-M   'P 1'
#
loop_
_entity.id
_entity.type
_entity.pdbx_description
1 polymer ?
#
loop_
_entity_poly.entity_id
_entity_poly.type
_entity_poly.pdbx_seq_one_letter_code
_entity_poly.pdbx_strand_id
1 'polypeptide(L)'
;ATSSAGVYVAGSFQGWEANATRLLDLEGNGVYQVMLNLSAGFHEFKFINSNTWENAEEVPFGCSEQQSGHFNRYISIPEGASSMDYHTCFSACEPCDEIPPCKLFTCPSWMLHRPEALELIASSAEECCVDGSADLMDVVVQSAGFSDGNEVSFWLNGKQLHSSSARGLTILVLAVDGEVVGAPKTFDTNQDSAEVEIFLQSLASNTTVLVGVSDEASSGLTDRGRALIQACGGQQIGRLQFRDSYALIGVPEQLSEVKDGSAYAEAYVPRDQGKAVAVSALPRVELPMQGNEPCNALAPVPPTRGKLHSTGNLEMYTDSGKCRYAVFEPESIDGCLG
;
A
#
# COMPACT_ATOMS: atom_id res chain seq x y z
N ALA A 1 22.06 -17.29 -15.74
CA ALA A 1 23.35 -16.85 -15.19
C ALA A 1 24.03 -15.91 -16.17
N THR A 2 24.57 -14.78 -15.70
CA THR A 2 25.22 -13.80 -16.57
C THR A 2 26.60 -14.29 -17.00
N SER A 3 26.94 -14.14 -18.28
CA SER A 3 28.27 -14.42 -18.81
C SER A 3 29.31 -13.48 -18.20
N SER A 4 30.52 -13.99 -17.95
CA SER A 4 31.65 -13.18 -17.51
C SER A 4 32.09 -12.14 -18.55
N ALA A 5 31.71 -12.32 -19.82
CA ALA A 5 31.94 -11.34 -20.88
C ALA A 5 31.02 -10.11 -20.76
N GLY A 6 29.92 -10.21 -20.00
CA GLY A 6 28.92 -9.15 -19.78
C GLY A 6 27.65 -9.30 -20.63
N VAL A 7 26.77 -8.31 -20.52
CA VAL A 7 25.52 -8.20 -21.28
C VAL A 7 25.63 -7.04 -22.26
N TYR A 8 25.16 -7.24 -23.50
CA TYR A 8 25.24 -6.26 -24.58
C TYR A 8 23.91 -6.16 -25.31
N VAL A 9 23.73 -5.06 -26.04
CA VAL A 9 22.65 -4.88 -27.02
C VAL A 9 23.27 -4.63 -28.38
N ALA A 10 22.70 -5.28 -29.40
CA ALA A 10 23.05 -5.07 -30.79
C ALA A 10 21.79 -4.75 -31.58
N GLY A 11 21.84 -3.76 -32.48
CA GLY A 11 20.66 -3.29 -33.19
C GLY A 11 20.95 -2.40 -34.40
N SER A 12 19.88 -1.98 -35.06
CA SER A 12 19.91 -1.16 -36.28
C SER A 12 20.65 0.17 -36.09
N PHE A 13 20.67 0.70 -34.87
CA PHE A 13 21.27 1.98 -34.50
C PHE A 13 22.80 1.97 -34.41
N GLN A 14 23.44 0.79 -34.44
CA GLN A 14 24.90 0.70 -34.40
C GLN A 14 25.49 -0.19 -35.51
N GLY A 15 24.67 -0.90 -36.29
CA GLY A 15 25.14 -1.85 -37.32
C GLY A 15 25.18 -3.32 -36.90
N TRP A 16 24.40 -3.75 -35.90
CA TRP A 16 24.29 -5.16 -35.45
C TRP A 16 25.63 -5.81 -35.02
N GLU A 17 26.40 -5.10 -34.19
CA GLU A 17 27.69 -5.54 -33.68
C GLU A 17 27.51 -6.07 -32.26
N ALA A 18 27.72 -7.37 -32.08
CA ALA A 18 27.37 -8.11 -30.86
C ALA A 18 28.04 -7.59 -29.57
N ASN A 19 29.11 -6.81 -29.69
CA ASN A 19 29.94 -6.35 -28.58
C ASN A 19 30.05 -4.82 -28.51
N ALA A 20 29.26 -4.07 -29.29
CA ALA A 20 29.40 -2.62 -29.40
C ALA A 20 28.83 -1.86 -28.22
N THR A 21 27.67 -2.26 -27.70
CA THR A 21 26.98 -1.54 -26.62
C THR A 21 26.79 -2.44 -25.41
N ARG A 22 27.60 -2.22 -24.37
CA ARG A 22 27.51 -2.97 -23.11
C ARG A 22 26.44 -2.37 -22.19
N LEU A 23 25.65 -3.23 -21.56
CA LEU A 23 24.72 -2.87 -20.49
C LEU A 23 25.38 -3.10 -19.12
N LEU A 24 25.01 -2.28 -18.15
CA LEU A 24 25.56 -2.32 -16.79
C LEU A 24 24.46 -2.62 -15.78
N ASP A 25 24.75 -3.52 -14.85
CA ASP A 25 23.95 -3.66 -13.63
C ASP A 25 24.54 -2.72 -12.58
N LEU A 26 23.97 -1.52 -12.47
CA LEU A 26 24.48 -0.47 -11.59
C LEU A 26 24.08 -0.69 -10.12
N GLU A 27 23.04 -1.49 -9.88
CA GLU A 27 22.41 -1.68 -8.57
C GLU A 27 22.71 -3.06 -7.98
N GLY A 28 23.26 -3.98 -8.78
CA GLY A 28 23.58 -5.36 -8.37
C GLY A 28 22.34 -6.25 -8.23
N ASN A 29 21.20 -5.85 -8.81
CA ASN A 29 19.92 -6.55 -8.72
C ASN A 29 19.67 -7.49 -9.92
N GLY A 30 20.64 -7.62 -10.84
CA GLY A 30 20.49 -8.42 -12.04
C GLY A 30 19.73 -7.72 -13.17
N VAL A 31 19.39 -6.44 -13.02
CA VAL A 31 18.82 -5.60 -14.08
C VAL A 31 19.95 -4.85 -14.78
N TYR A 32 20.11 -5.10 -16.07
CA TYR A 32 21.16 -4.50 -16.88
C TYR A 32 20.60 -3.35 -17.72
N GLN A 33 21.25 -2.19 -17.68
CA GLN A 33 20.75 -0.97 -18.33
C GLN A 33 21.81 -0.21 -19.14
N VAL A 34 21.35 0.57 -20.11
CA VAL A 34 22.15 1.50 -20.91
C VAL A 34 21.27 2.64 -21.42
N MET A 35 21.82 3.85 -21.53
CA MET A 35 21.15 4.97 -22.21
C MET A 35 21.65 5.09 -23.64
N LEU A 36 20.73 5.15 -24.61
CA LEU A 36 21.03 5.27 -26.03
C LEU A 36 20.38 6.53 -26.62
N ASN A 37 21.14 7.26 -27.43
CA ASN A 37 20.62 8.38 -28.21
C ASN A 37 20.12 7.86 -29.57
N LEU A 38 18.80 7.70 -29.70
CA LEU A 38 18.16 7.23 -30.93
C LEU A 38 17.43 8.37 -31.64
N SER A 39 17.52 8.42 -32.96
CA SER A 39 16.69 9.30 -33.77
C SER A 39 15.24 8.81 -33.80
N ALA A 40 14.29 9.70 -34.10
CA ALA A 40 12.92 9.30 -34.40
C ALA A 40 12.90 8.23 -35.51
N GLY A 41 12.04 7.21 -35.36
CA GLY A 41 11.95 6.08 -36.28
C GLY A 41 11.82 4.72 -35.59
N PHE A 42 11.75 3.68 -36.42
CA PHE A 42 11.68 2.28 -35.99
C PHE A 42 13.08 1.70 -35.85
N HIS A 43 13.38 1.10 -34.69
CA HIS A 43 14.67 0.48 -34.41
C HIS A 43 14.48 -0.96 -33.95
N GLU A 44 15.26 -1.86 -34.51
CA GLU A 44 15.30 -3.27 -34.13
C GLU A 44 16.57 -3.58 -33.34
N PHE A 45 16.49 -4.53 -32.40
CA PHE A 45 17.63 -4.95 -31.60
C PHE A 45 17.47 -6.33 -30.97
N LYS A 46 18.56 -6.83 -30.38
CA LYS A 46 18.63 -8.03 -29.54
C LYS A 46 19.58 -7.79 -28.37
N PHE A 47 19.23 -8.36 -27.22
CA PHE A 47 20.13 -8.53 -26.09
C PHE A 47 21.01 -9.76 -26.27
N ILE A 48 22.23 -9.68 -25.74
CA ILE A 48 23.26 -10.71 -25.85
C ILE A 48 23.87 -10.91 -24.46
N ASN A 49 23.78 -12.14 -23.93
CA ASN A 49 24.37 -12.52 -22.65
C ASN A 49 25.78 -13.12 -22.85
N SER A 50 26.65 -12.34 -23.50
CA SER A 50 28.07 -12.53 -23.76
C SER A 50 28.49 -11.38 -24.69
N ASN A 51 29.59 -11.52 -25.42
CA ASN A 51 29.98 -10.62 -26.51
C ASN A 51 29.93 -11.29 -27.90
N THR A 52 29.18 -12.40 -28.04
CA THR A 52 29.02 -13.19 -29.26
C THR A 52 27.56 -13.56 -29.52
N TRP A 53 27.20 -13.69 -30.80
CA TRP A 53 25.84 -14.06 -31.24
C TRP A 53 25.36 -15.45 -30.75
N GLU A 54 26.28 -16.33 -30.34
CA GLU A 54 25.95 -17.64 -29.78
C GLU A 54 25.11 -17.56 -28.49
N ASN A 55 25.21 -16.45 -27.77
CA ASN A 55 24.44 -16.20 -26.54
C ASN A 55 23.46 -15.04 -26.71
N ALA A 56 23.03 -14.77 -27.94
CA ALA A 56 21.95 -13.83 -28.22
C ALA A 56 20.61 -14.42 -27.76
N GLU A 57 19.70 -13.54 -27.36
CA GLU A 57 18.37 -13.96 -26.92
C GLU A 57 17.53 -14.57 -28.05
N GLU A 58 16.63 -15.46 -27.64
CA GLU A 58 15.54 -15.97 -28.46
C GLU A 58 14.27 -15.16 -28.11
N VAL A 59 13.98 -14.15 -28.93
CA VAL A 59 12.82 -13.26 -28.68
C VAL A 59 11.54 -14.04 -28.97
N PRO A 60 10.59 -14.13 -28.01
CA PRO A 60 9.34 -14.84 -28.26
C PRO A 60 8.50 -14.16 -29.34
N PHE A 61 7.72 -14.97 -30.06
CA PHE A 61 6.88 -14.52 -31.18
C PHE A 61 5.95 -13.35 -30.85
N GLY A 62 5.44 -13.28 -29.61
CA GLY A 62 4.46 -12.26 -29.18
C GLY A 62 5.01 -10.83 -29.06
N CYS A 63 6.33 -10.67 -29.05
CA CYS A 63 7.01 -9.38 -28.86
C CYS A 63 8.20 -9.19 -29.82
N SER A 64 8.29 -10.05 -30.83
CA SER A 64 9.27 -9.93 -31.89
C SER A 64 8.71 -9.15 -33.07
N GLU A 65 9.56 -8.40 -33.77
CA GLU A 65 9.25 -7.94 -35.11
C GLU A 65 9.23 -9.13 -36.07
N GLN A 66 8.17 -9.25 -36.87
CA GLN A 66 7.86 -10.46 -37.64
C GLN A 66 8.16 -10.30 -39.15
N GLN A 67 8.50 -9.10 -39.61
CA GLN A 67 8.63 -8.81 -41.04
C GLN A 67 9.94 -9.29 -41.68
N SER A 68 10.99 -9.52 -40.89
CA SER A 68 12.36 -9.75 -41.42
C SER A 68 12.81 -11.21 -41.44
N GLY A 69 11.94 -12.18 -41.13
CA GLY A 69 12.33 -13.61 -41.01
C GLY A 69 13.24 -13.92 -39.82
N HIS A 70 13.49 -12.94 -38.96
CA HIS A 70 14.23 -13.03 -37.72
C HIS A 70 13.37 -12.48 -36.59
N PHE A 71 13.41 -13.12 -35.42
CA PHE A 71 12.71 -12.64 -34.23
C PHE A 71 13.59 -11.64 -33.47
N ASN A 72 13.48 -10.35 -33.83
CA ASN A 72 14.16 -9.23 -33.17
C ASN A 72 13.19 -8.48 -32.25
N ARG A 73 13.70 -7.80 -31.22
CA ARG A 73 12.90 -6.79 -30.50
C ARG A 73 12.82 -5.52 -31.33
N TYR A 74 11.83 -4.67 -31.05
CA TYR A 74 11.69 -3.38 -31.72
C TYR A 74 11.22 -2.28 -30.78
N ILE A 75 11.58 -1.04 -31.11
CA ILE A 75 11.09 0.18 -30.47
C ILE A 75 10.82 1.25 -31.53
N SER A 76 9.74 2.01 -31.38
CA SER A 76 9.39 3.14 -32.26
C SER A 76 9.55 4.46 -31.51
N ILE A 77 10.54 5.26 -31.89
CA ILE A 77 10.79 6.59 -31.30
C ILE A 77 9.95 7.62 -32.07
N PRO A 78 8.99 8.32 -31.42
CA PRO A 78 8.21 9.36 -32.07
C PRO A 78 9.04 10.64 -32.31
N GLU A 79 8.61 11.45 -33.28
CA GLU A 79 9.22 12.76 -33.50
C GLU A 79 9.10 13.65 -32.25
N GLY A 80 10.21 14.28 -31.86
CA GLY A 80 10.24 15.16 -30.69
C GLY A 80 10.29 14.47 -29.33
N ALA A 81 10.48 13.13 -29.28
CA ALA A 81 10.69 12.42 -28.02
C ALA A 81 11.93 12.95 -27.27
N SER A 82 11.77 13.32 -26.00
CA SER A 82 12.88 13.73 -25.13
C SER A 82 13.55 12.57 -24.41
N SER A 83 12.78 11.54 -24.05
CA SER A 83 13.23 10.33 -23.36
C SER A 83 12.19 9.22 -23.52
N MET A 84 12.63 7.96 -23.56
CA MET A 84 11.77 6.79 -23.54
C MET A 84 12.49 5.62 -22.88
N ASP A 85 11.73 4.78 -22.19
CA ASP A 85 12.25 3.59 -21.51
C ASP A 85 11.76 2.32 -22.21
N TYR A 86 12.61 1.30 -22.22
CA TYR A 86 12.29 -0.02 -22.73
C TYR A 86 12.78 -1.07 -21.74
N HIS A 87 11.85 -1.83 -21.16
CA HIS A 87 12.12 -2.79 -20.08
C HIS A 87 11.51 -4.15 -20.39
N THR A 88 12.31 -5.22 -20.28
CA THR A 88 11.90 -6.60 -20.64
C THR A 88 12.84 -7.62 -20.00
N CYS A 89 12.37 -8.85 -19.86
CA CYS A 89 13.20 -9.97 -19.48
C CYS A 89 13.89 -10.63 -20.67
N PHE A 90 15.14 -11.08 -20.48
CA PHE A 90 15.93 -11.74 -21.52
C PHE A 90 15.18 -12.97 -22.06
N SER A 91 14.98 -13.05 -23.38
CA SER A 91 14.15 -14.08 -24.04
C SER A 91 12.68 -14.16 -23.55
N ALA A 92 12.11 -13.09 -22.99
CA ALA A 92 10.70 -12.98 -22.62
C ALA A 92 10.06 -11.71 -23.22
N CYS A 93 8.73 -11.69 -23.28
CA CYS A 93 7.98 -10.50 -23.71
C CYS A 93 7.71 -9.55 -22.57
N GLU A 94 7.42 -10.09 -21.40
CA GLU A 94 7.12 -9.27 -20.24
C GLU A 94 8.38 -8.59 -19.70
N PRO A 95 8.24 -7.41 -19.07
CA PRO A 95 9.26 -6.88 -18.17
C PRO A 95 9.82 -7.99 -17.28
N CYS A 96 11.12 -7.91 -16.99
CA CYS A 96 11.56 -8.46 -15.72
C CYS A 96 10.90 -7.57 -14.69
N ASP A 97 9.68 -7.90 -14.29
CA ASP A 97 9.09 -7.26 -13.14
C ASP A 97 10.15 -7.42 -12.05
N GLU A 98 10.61 -6.30 -11.49
CA GLU A 98 11.17 -6.36 -10.17
C GLU A 98 10.14 -7.13 -9.37
N ILE A 99 10.48 -8.35 -8.98
CA ILE A 99 9.57 -9.14 -8.17
C ILE A 99 9.34 -8.26 -6.95
N PRO A 100 8.12 -7.75 -6.74
CA PRO A 100 7.93 -6.77 -5.71
C PRO A 100 8.14 -7.45 -4.36
N PRO A 101 8.55 -6.70 -3.33
CA PRO A 101 8.55 -7.25 -1.98
C PRO A 101 7.13 -7.70 -1.62
N CYS A 102 7.00 -8.84 -0.95
CA CYS A 102 5.72 -9.43 -0.58
C CYS A 102 4.81 -8.48 0.19
N LYS A 103 5.35 -7.48 0.90
CA LYS A 103 4.57 -6.40 1.52
C LYS A 103 3.66 -5.62 0.55
N LEU A 104 3.96 -5.62 -0.75
CA LEU A 104 3.14 -5.00 -1.79
C LEU A 104 2.18 -5.99 -2.48
N PHE A 105 2.33 -7.28 -2.21
CA PHE A 105 1.42 -8.31 -2.71
C PHE A 105 0.05 -8.18 -2.04
N THR A 106 -1.02 -8.57 -2.73
CA THR A 106 -2.37 -8.61 -2.12
C THR A 106 -2.71 -10.05 -1.79
N CYS A 107 -2.54 -10.44 -0.52
CA CYS A 107 -2.95 -11.77 -0.08
C CYS A 107 -4.46 -11.99 -0.31
N PRO A 108 -4.88 -13.21 -0.71
CA PRO A 108 -6.29 -13.58 -0.73
C PRO A 108 -6.96 -13.33 0.62
N SER A 109 -8.26 -13.06 0.64
CA SER A 109 -8.96 -12.59 1.85
C SER A 109 -9.05 -13.56 3.02
N TRP A 110 -8.60 -14.78 2.83
CA TRP A 110 -8.54 -15.85 3.83
C TRP A 110 -7.10 -16.17 4.26
N MET A 111 -6.12 -15.44 3.72
CA MET A 111 -4.70 -15.58 4.01
C MET A 111 -4.16 -14.31 4.68
N LEU A 112 -3.01 -14.46 5.34
CA LEU A 112 -2.24 -13.37 5.93
C LEU A 112 -0.90 -13.26 5.22
N HIS A 113 -0.30 -12.07 5.21
CA HIS A 113 1.10 -11.95 4.83
C HIS A 113 1.99 -12.80 5.75
N ARG A 114 3.04 -13.39 5.17
CA ARG A 114 4.09 -14.04 5.98
C ARG A 114 4.71 -13.04 6.97
N PRO A 115 5.15 -13.49 8.15
CA PRO A 115 5.87 -12.62 9.09
C PRO A 115 7.08 -11.92 8.45
N GLU A 116 7.73 -12.57 7.48
CA GLU A 116 8.91 -12.07 6.75
C GLU A 116 8.56 -11.24 5.51
N ALA A 117 7.29 -10.88 5.27
CA ALA A 117 6.84 -10.21 4.04
C ALA A 117 7.55 -8.88 3.75
N LEU A 118 8.12 -8.22 4.77
CA LEU A 118 8.89 -6.99 4.59
C LEU A 118 10.22 -7.20 3.86
N GLU A 119 10.79 -8.40 3.94
CA GLU A 119 12.12 -8.75 3.40
C GLU A 119 12.03 -9.77 2.25
N LEU A 120 10.91 -10.49 2.14
CA LEU A 120 10.70 -11.49 1.10
C LEU A 120 10.34 -10.83 -0.24
N ILE A 121 11.01 -11.26 -1.30
CA ILE A 121 10.74 -10.87 -2.69
C ILE A 121 10.09 -12.05 -3.40
N ALA A 122 8.80 -11.96 -3.69
CA ALA A 122 8.03 -12.95 -4.43
C ALA A 122 6.75 -12.32 -5.01
N SER A 123 6.12 -12.99 -5.97
CA SER A 123 4.92 -12.49 -6.67
C SER A 123 3.74 -13.46 -6.66
N SER A 124 3.81 -14.53 -5.87
CA SER A 124 2.74 -15.53 -5.74
C SER A 124 2.17 -15.57 -4.32
N ALA A 125 0.92 -16.02 -4.20
CA ALA A 125 0.26 -16.15 -2.90
C ALA A 125 0.92 -17.25 -2.04
N GLU A 126 1.37 -18.34 -2.68
CA GLU A 126 2.05 -19.45 -2.04
C GLU A 126 3.37 -19.01 -1.37
N GLU A 127 4.03 -18.02 -1.97
CA GLU A 127 5.28 -17.47 -1.48
C GLU A 127 5.06 -16.32 -0.49
N CYS A 128 4.14 -15.39 -0.75
CA CYS A 128 3.96 -14.20 0.09
C CYS A 128 3.02 -14.38 1.29
N CYS A 129 2.16 -15.39 1.26
CA CYS A 129 1.07 -15.52 2.21
C CYS A 129 1.07 -16.87 2.93
N VAL A 130 0.36 -16.93 4.04
CA VAL A 130 0.05 -18.14 4.81
C VAL A 130 -1.43 -18.19 5.14
N ASP A 131 -1.96 -19.40 5.38
CA ASP A 131 -3.35 -19.59 5.79
C ASP A 131 -3.66 -18.73 7.01
N GLY A 132 -4.75 -17.95 6.92
CA GLY A 132 -5.21 -17.11 8.03
C GLY A 132 -5.99 -17.89 9.07
N SER A 133 -6.28 -17.21 10.18
CA SER A 133 -7.21 -17.67 11.22
C SER A 133 -8.38 -16.69 11.30
N ALA A 134 -9.54 -17.16 11.75
CA ALA A 134 -10.68 -16.29 12.06
C ALA A 134 -10.39 -15.26 13.16
N ASP A 135 -9.36 -15.52 13.96
CA ASP A 135 -8.90 -14.68 15.07
C ASP A 135 -7.82 -13.67 14.66
N LEU A 136 -7.45 -13.62 13.38
CA LEU A 136 -6.43 -12.70 12.86
C LEU A 136 -6.96 -11.92 11.65
N MET A 137 -6.45 -10.71 11.49
CA MET A 137 -6.76 -9.80 10.40
C MET A 137 -5.48 -9.33 9.74
N ASP A 138 -5.36 -9.54 8.44
CA ASP A 138 -4.26 -8.98 7.65
C ASP A 138 -4.54 -7.50 7.40
N VAL A 139 -3.69 -6.62 7.92
CA VAL A 139 -3.82 -5.18 7.76
C VAL A 139 -2.61 -4.63 7.04
N VAL A 140 -2.87 -3.87 5.97
CA VAL A 140 -1.83 -3.22 5.17
C VAL A 140 -2.14 -1.74 5.03
N VAL A 141 -1.12 -0.91 5.23
CA VAL A 141 -1.14 0.52 4.93
C VAL A 141 -0.04 0.79 3.91
N GLN A 142 -0.43 1.26 2.72
CA GLN A 142 0.50 1.75 1.72
C GLN A 142 0.40 3.27 1.64
N SER A 143 1.55 3.94 1.69
CA SER A 143 1.66 5.40 1.60
C SER A 143 2.73 5.78 0.61
N ALA A 144 2.46 6.82 -0.17
CA ALA A 144 3.37 7.35 -1.16
C ALA A 144 3.34 8.88 -1.18
N GLY A 145 4.49 9.51 -0.99
CA GLY A 145 4.70 10.93 -1.32
C GLY A 145 4.49 11.20 -2.82
N PHE A 146 4.53 12.48 -3.22
CA PHE A 146 4.16 12.89 -4.59
C PHE A 146 4.90 12.12 -5.69
N SER A 147 6.24 12.02 -5.59
CA SER A 147 7.06 11.34 -6.58
C SER A 147 6.95 9.82 -6.54
N ASP A 148 6.45 9.27 -5.43
CA ASP A 148 6.51 7.84 -5.10
C ASP A 148 5.18 7.11 -5.36
N GLY A 149 4.19 7.81 -5.94
CA GLY A 149 2.88 7.29 -6.30
C GLY A 149 1.71 8.19 -5.92
N ASN A 150 1.93 9.17 -5.03
CA ASN A 150 0.93 10.18 -4.65
C ASN A 150 -0.43 9.60 -4.20
N GLU A 151 -0.39 8.53 -3.41
CA GLU A 151 -1.59 7.81 -2.99
C GLU A 151 -1.37 7.18 -1.61
N VAL A 152 -2.44 7.13 -0.82
CA VAL A 152 -2.56 6.28 0.36
C VAL A 152 -3.65 5.24 0.14
N SER A 153 -3.42 4.01 0.56
CA SER A 153 -4.42 2.95 0.56
C SER A 153 -4.35 2.08 1.82
N PHE A 154 -5.53 1.66 2.29
CA PHE A 154 -5.72 0.84 3.48
C PHE A 154 -6.44 -0.45 3.10
N TRP A 155 -5.91 -1.57 3.56
CA TRP A 155 -6.41 -2.90 3.21
C TRP A 155 -6.64 -3.73 4.47
N LEU A 156 -7.70 -4.55 4.42
CA LEU A 156 -8.05 -5.51 5.45
C LEU A 156 -8.41 -6.83 4.77
N ASN A 157 -7.69 -7.91 5.09
CA ASN A 157 -7.89 -9.23 4.52
C ASN A 157 -7.97 -9.18 2.99
N GLY A 158 -6.95 -8.61 2.34
CA GLY A 158 -6.88 -8.46 0.88
C GLY A 158 -7.91 -7.52 0.25
N LYS A 159 -8.84 -6.95 1.02
CA LYS A 159 -9.85 -6.00 0.53
C LYS A 159 -9.43 -4.58 0.83
N GLN A 160 -9.41 -3.73 -0.20
CA GLN A 160 -9.21 -2.30 -0.03
C GLN A 160 -10.40 -1.68 0.72
N LEU A 161 -10.12 -1.06 1.86
CA LEU A 161 -11.10 -0.34 2.67
C LEU A 161 -11.27 1.10 2.20
N HIS A 162 -10.15 1.75 1.85
CA HIS A 162 -10.12 3.14 1.42
C HIS A 162 -8.85 3.45 0.63
N SER A 163 -8.93 4.39 -0.30
CA SER A 163 -7.78 5.11 -0.83
C SER A 163 -8.08 6.58 -1.05
N SER A 164 -7.02 7.36 -1.09
CA SER A 164 -7.06 8.80 -1.35
C SER A 164 -5.77 9.24 -2.01
N SER A 165 -5.86 10.20 -2.92
CA SER A 165 -4.73 10.96 -3.47
C SER A 165 -4.77 12.42 -3.02
N ALA A 166 -5.59 12.73 -2.00
CA ALA A 166 -5.65 14.06 -1.43
C ALA A 166 -4.42 14.28 -0.52
N ARG A 167 -3.75 15.42 -0.72
CA ARG A 167 -2.53 15.79 0.00
C ARG A 167 -2.75 15.74 1.52
N GLY A 168 -1.74 15.23 2.23
CA GLY A 168 -1.65 15.26 3.68
C GLY A 168 -1.68 13.88 4.33
N LEU A 169 -2.02 13.87 5.63
CA LEU A 169 -2.18 12.64 6.41
C LEU A 169 -3.60 12.11 6.25
N THR A 170 -3.73 10.84 5.87
CA THR A 170 -5.01 10.12 5.95
C THR A 170 -4.98 9.16 7.13
N ILE A 171 -6.04 9.19 7.94
CA ILE A 171 -6.20 8.33 9.10
C ILE A 171 -7.49 7.51 8.95
N LEU A 172 -7.35 6.19 9.07
CA LEU A 172 -8.44 5.22 9.16
C LEU A 172 -8.39 4.56 10.54
N VAL A 173 -9.54 4.37 11.17
CA VAL A 173 -9.62 3.75 12.50
C VAL A 173 -10.36 2.43 12.38
N LEU A 174 -9.77 1.36 12.93
CA LEU A 174 -10.38 0.03 13.02
C LEU A 174 -10.76 -0.29 14.47
N ALA A 175 -11.92 -0.91 14.64
CA ALA A 175 -12.29 -1.58 15.89
C ALA A 175 -11.59 -2.95 15.98
N VAL A 176 -11.59 -3.55 17.19
CA VAL A 176 -10.98 -4.87 17.45
C VAL A 176 -11.61 -6.02 16.65
N ASP A 177 -12.82 -5.84 16.12
CA ASP A 177 -13.51 -6.83 15.28
C ASP A 177 -13.26 -6.65 13.78
N GLY A 178 -12.51 -5.60 13.40
CA GLY A 178 -12.20 -5.24 12.03
C GLY A 178 -13.16 -4.24 11.37
N GLU A 179 -14.20 -3.79 12.07
CA GLU A 179 -15.10 -2.76 11.51
C GLU A 179 -14.41 -1.39 11.43
N VAL A 180 -14.66 -0.67 10.34
CA VAL A 180 -14.18 0.70 10.17
C VAL A 180 -14.99 1.63 11.07
N VAL A 181 -14.27 2.40 11.87
CA VAL A 181 -14.83 3.35 12.82
C VAL A 181 -14.95 4.72 12.17
N GLY A 182 -16.19 5.14 11.93
CA GLY A 182 -16.47 6.42 11.27
C GLY A 182 -15.97 6.45 9.82
N ALA A 183 -15.92 7.65 9.23
CA ALA A 183 -15.33 7.83 7.91
C ALA A 183 -13.81 8.03 8.02
N PRO A 184 -13.00 7.44 7.12
CA PRO A 184 -11.59 7.81 6.96
C PRO A 184 -11.46 9.32 6.73
N LYS A 185 -10.44 9.94 7.31
CA LYS A 185 -10.22 11.38 7.22
C LYS A 185 -8.86 11.69 6.62
N THR A 186 -8.84 12.56 5.62
CA THR A 186 -7.61 13.17 5.11
C THR A 186 -7.50 14.60 5.64
N PHE A 187 -6.36 14.91 6.22
CA PHE A 187 -6.02 16.21 6.80
C PHE A 187 -4.91 16.82 5.95
N ASP A 188 -5.16 18.00 5.35
CA ASP A 188 -4.15 18.73 4.58
C ASP A 188 -3.11 19.37 5.51
N THR A 189 -2.25 18.53 6.08
CA THR A 189 -1.19 18.93 7.01
C THR A 189 -0.02 19.62 6.33
N ASN A 190 -0.14 20.01 5.07
CA ASN A 190 0.72 21.03 4.48
C ASN A 190 0.29 22.44 4.92
N GLN A 191 -0.97 22.62 5.35
CA GLN A 191 -1.52 23.91 5.77
C GLN A 191 -1.75 24.00 7.29
N ASP A 192 -2.43 23.01 7.88
CA ASP A 192 -2.81 23.02 9.31
C ASP A 192 -2.89 21.59 9.88
N SER A 193 -2.45 21.40 11.13
CA SER A 193 -2.54 20.12 11.85
C SER A 193 -3.46 20.14 13.08
N ALA A 194 -4.13 21.26 13.38
CA ALA A 194 -5.04 21.35 14.53
C ALA A 194 -6.13 20.27 14.48
N GLU A 195 -6.65 19.97 13.29
CA GLU A 195 -7.67 18.92 13.12
C GLU A 195 -7.13 17.50 13.35
N VAL A 196 -5.86 17.24 13.03
CA VAL A 196 -5.21 15.95 13.35
C VAL A 196 -5.15 15.77 14.86
N GLU A 197 -4.77 16.80 15.59
CA GLU A 197 -4.65 16.75 17.05
C GLU A 197 -6.00 16.47 17.72
N ILE A 198 -7.04 17.20 17.29
CA ILE A 198 -8.42 17.01 17.78
C ILE A 198 -8.90 15.59 17.46
N PHE A 199 -8.64 15.12 16.23
CA PHE A 199 -9.07 13.80 15.81
C PHE A 199 -8.42 12.69 16.66
N LEU A 200 -7.10 12.72 16.82
CA LEU A 200 -6.36 11.72 17.60
C LEU A 200 -6.75 11.72 19.08
N GLN A 201 -7.09 12.87 19.64
CA GLN A 201 -7.58 12.97 21.03
C GLN A 201 -9.03 12.47 21.20
N SER A 202 -9.81 12.41 20.11
CA SER A 202 -11.21 11.95 20.13
C SER A 202 -11.36 10.43 19.94
N LEU A 203 -10.25 9.71 19.75
CA LEU A 203 -10.28 8.27 19.54
C LEU A 203 -10.82 7.54 20.77
N ALA A 204 -11.72 6.59 20.53
CA ALA A 204 -12.22 5.72 21.61
C ALA A 204 -11.25 4.57 21.89
N SER A 205 -11.35 4.03 23.10
CA SER A 205 -10.60 2.86 23.57
C SER A 205 -10.72 1.67 22.61
N ASN A 206 -9.74 0.76 22.65
CA ASN A 206 -9.76 -0.47 21.85
C ASN A 206 -9.89 -0.22 20.35
N THR A 207 -9.17 0.77 19.82
CA THR A 207 -9.08 1.00 18.38
C THR A 207 -7.64 0.92 17.88
N THR A 208 -7.49 0.42 16.67
CA THR A 208 -6.26 0.53 15.90
C THR A 208 -6.35 1.74 14.99
N VAL A 209 -5.27 2.51 14.91
CA VAL A 209 -5.14 3.68 14.06
C VAL A 209 -4.21 3.33 12.91
N LEU A 210 -4.70 3.51 11.69
CA LEU A 210 -3.93 3.36 10.47
C LEU A 210 -3.63 4.76 9.92
N VAL A 211 -2.36 5.09 9.72
CA VAL A 211 -1.95 6.42 9.25
C VAL A 211 -1.13 6.25 7.98
N GLY A 212 -1.44 7.03 6.95
CA GLY A 212 -0.65 7.10 5.73
C GLY A 212 -0.58 8.50 5.14
N VAL A 213 0.46 8.79 4.38
CA VAL A 213 0.68 10.07 3.68
C VAL A 213 0.37 9.94 2.18
N SER A 214 -0.22 10.98 1.59
CA SER A 214 -0.18 11.23 0.14
C SER A 214 0.30 12.65 -0.16
N ASP A 215 1.05 12.83 -1.25
CA ASP A 215 1.77 14.05 -1.65
C ASP A 215 2.80 14.52 -0.59
N GLU A 216 2.32 15.18 0.46
CA GLU A 216 3.10 15.91 1.46
C GLU A 216 2.28 16.03 2.75
N ALA A 217 2.90 15.76 3.89
CA ALA A 217 2.24 15.82 5.19
C ALA A 217 3.05 16.51 6.30
N SER A 218 4.28 16.90 6.03
CA SER A 218 5.26 17.30 7.05
C SER A 218 5.21 18.79 7.37
N SER A 219 4.84 19.64 6.40
CA SER A 219 5.11 21.09 6.42
C SER A 219 4.32 21.83 7.49
N GLY A 220 3.06 21.42 7.72
CA GLY A 220 2.17 21.95 8.75
C GLY A 220 1.97 21.00 9.94
N LEU A 221 2.66 19.84 9.98
CA LEU A 221 2.54 18.90 11.09
C LEU A 221 3.35 19.36 12.32
N THR A 222 2.64 19.86 13.33
CA THR A 222 3.20 20.36 14.59
C THR A 222 3.91 19.27 15.39
N ASP A 223 4.80 19.69 16.31
CA ASP A 223 5.41 18.80 17.30
C ASP A 223 4.36 18.06 18.15
N ARG A 224 3.22 18.72 18.42
CA ARG A 224 2.12 18.10 19.15
C ARG A 224 1.42 17.02 18.32
N GLY A 225 1.17 17.26 17.04
CA GLY A 225 0.66 16.24 16.11
C GLY A 225 1.61 15.04 16.02
N ARG A 226 2.92 15.28 15.89
CA ARG A 226 3.94 14.22 15.90
C ARG A 226 3.92 13.44 17.21
N ALA A 227 3.84 14.12 18.35
CA ALA A 227 3.77 13.47 19.67
C ALA A 227 2.53 12.58 19.84
N LEU A 228 1.39 12.96 19.27
CA LEU A 228 0.18 12.14 19.29
C LEU A 228 0.31 10.88 18.41
N ILE A 229 0.98 10.99 17.25
CA ILE A 229 1.29 9.83 16.40
C ILE A 229 2.34 8.93 17.08
N GLN A 230 3.34 9.51 17.75
CA GLN A 230 4.30 8.77 18.58
C GLN A 230 3.61 8.01 19.72
N ALA A 231 2.58 8.60 20.34
CA ALA A 231 1.76 7.93 21.35
C ALA A 231 0.92 6.77 20.77
N CYS A 232 0.78 6.67 19.44
CA CYS A 232 0.23 5.51 18.75
C CYS A 232 1.29 4.46 18.38
N GLY A 233 2.55 4.68 18.78
CA GLY A 233 3.71 3.84 18.50
C GLY A 233 4.53 4.26 17.28
N GLY A 234 4.18 5.38 16.62
CA GLY A 234 4.88 5.87 15.44
C GLY A 234 6.23 6.53 15.77
N GLN A 235 7.28 5.76 15.99
CA GLN A 235 8.59 6.26 16.42
C GLN A 235 9.33 7.04 15.32
N GLN A 236 9.06 6.75 14.05
CA GLN A 236 9.71 7.36 12.89
C GLN A 236 9.02 8.63 12.39
N ILE A 237 7.83 9.00 12.89
CA ILE A 237 7.12 10.22 12.45
C ILE A 237 7.92 11.51 12.67
N GLY A 238 8.83 11.53 13.65
CA GLY A 238 9.74 12.66 13.88
C GLY A 238 10.72 12.90 12.72
N ARG A 239 10.92 11.89 11.86
CA ARG A 239 11.80 11.96 10.69
C ARG A 239 11.11 12.50 9.45
N LEU A 240 9.77 12.45 9.39
CA LEU A 240 9.00 12.82 8.20
C LEU A 240 9.34 14.23 7.70
N GLN A 241 9.95 14.32 6.53
CA GLN A 241 10.26 15.53 5.78
C GLN A 241 9.32 15.71 4.57
N PHE A 242 9.55 16.80 3.84
CA PHE A 242 8.78 17.19 2.67
C PHE A 242 8.72 16.07 1.62
N ARG A 243 7.50 15.59 1.37
CA ARG A 243 7.15 14.52 0.40
C ARG A 243 7.74 13.14 0.69
N ASP A 244 8.15 12.89 1.92
CA ASP A 244 8.45 11.53 2.35
C ASP A 244 7.17 10.69 2.44
N SER A 245 7.33 9.38 2.30
CA SER A 245 6.27 8.39 2.51
C SER A 245 6.30 7.89 3.95
N TYR A 246 5.13 7.70 4.57
CA TYR A 246 5.02 7.20 5.94
C TYR A 246 3.74 6.40 6.15
N ALA A 247 3.88 5.21 6.71
CA ALA A 247 2.78 4.29 7.02
C ALA A 247 2.89 3.78 8.47
N LEU A 248 1.78 3.76 9.20
CA LEU A 248 1.70 3.29 10.57
C LEU A 248 0.46 2.41 10.77
N ILE A 249 0.64 1.29 11.46
CA ILE A 249 -0.40 0.48 12.09
C ILE A 249 -0.16 0.57 13.59
N GLY A 250 -0.88 1.45 14.27
CA GLY A 250 -0.64 1.84 15.65
C GLY A 250 -1.84 1.56 16.57
N VAL A 251 -1.58 1.57 17.88
CA VAL A 251 -2.61 1.62 18.91
C VAL A 251 -2.24 2.76 19.85
N PRO A 252 -3.16 3.71 20.11
CA PRO A 252 -2.89 4.75 21.09
C PRO A 252 -2.59 4.10 22.45
N GLU A 253 -1.43 4.41 23.04
CA GLU A 253 -0.94 3.83 24.30
C GLU A 253 -2.00 3.89 25.40
N GLN A 254 -2.69 5.03 25.51
CA GLN A 254 -3.74 5.28 26.51
C GLN A 254 -4.99 4.40 26.32
N LEU A 255 -5.12 3.75 25.17
CA LEU A 255 -6.30 3.00 24.74
C LEU A 255 -6.01 1.49 24.61
N SER A 256 -4.81 1.05 24.99
CA SER A 256 -4.39 -0.35 24.97
C SER A 256 -4.14 -0.87 26.38
N GLU A 257 -4.90 -1.87 26.83
CA GLU A 257 -4.64 -2.54 28.12
C GLU A 257 -3.50 -3.57 28.04
N VAL A 258 -3.05 -3.92 26.81
CA VAL A 258 -2.25 -5.13 26.55
C VAL A 258 -0.90 -4.83 25.89
N LYS A 259 -0.71 -3.65 25.30
CA LYS A 259 0.50 -3.32 24.51
C LYS A 259 1.25 -2.13 25.09
N ASP A 260 2.58 -2.22 25.12
CA ASP A 260 3.54 -1.26 25.70
C ASP A 260 3.68 0.08 24.94
N GLY A 261 2.69 0.47 24.15
CA GLY A 261 2.73 1.66 23.30
C GLY A 261 3.50 1.48 21.98
N SER A 262 4.06 0.30 21.67
CA SER A 262 4.70 0.04 20.37
C SER A 262 3.68 -0.10 19.22
N ALA A 263 4.06 0.35 18.02
CA ALA A 263 3.28 0.11 16.81
C ALA A 263 3.22 -1.38 16.45
N TYR A 264 2.18 -1.82 15.73
CA TYR A 264 2.15 -3.16 15.14
C TYR A 264 3.05 -3.23 13.92
N ALA A 265 3.10 -2.16 13.14
CA ALA A 265 4.05 -1.96 12.06
C ALA A 265 4.21 -0.46 11.79
N GLU A 266 5.39 -0.06 11.35
CA GLU A 266 5.68 1.30 10.91
C GLU A 266 6.67 1.23 9.74
N ALA A 267 6.46 2.06 8.72
CA ALA A 267 7.39 2.23 7.63
C ALA A 267 7.58 3.72 7.34
N TYR A 268 8.82 4.11 7.09
CA TYR A 268 9.22 5.43 6.65
C TYR A 268 10.15 5.25 5.46
N VAL A 269 9.88 5.99 4.39
CA VAL A 269 10.69 5.96 3.17
C VAL A 269 10.89 7.41 2.71
N PRO A 270 12.16 7.87 2.57
CA PRO A 270 12.43 9.21 2.06
C PRO A 270 11.86 9.41 0.66
N ARG A 271 11.59 10.67 0.30
CA ARG A 271 11.18 11.06 -1.04
C ARG A 271 12.06 10.43 -2.13
N ASP A 272 11.43 10.03 -3.23
CA ASP A 272 12.07 9.45 -4.42
C ASP A 272 12.71 8.06 -4.14
N GLN A 273 12.31 7.39 -3.06
CA GLN A 273 12.74 6.01 -2.71
C GLN A 273 11.57 5.02 -2.62
N GLY A 274 10.38 5.42 -3.05
CA GLY A 274 9.21 4.56 -3.17
C GLY A 274 8.23 4.64 -1.99
N LYS A 275 7.37 3.62 -1.93
CA LYS A 275 6.24 3.56 -0.99
C LYS A 275 6.68 3.12 0.41
N ALA A 276 6.16 3.79 1.43
CA ALA A 276 6.16 3.26 2.79
C ALA A 276 5.01 2.25 2.94
N VAL A 277 5.33 1.04 3.38
CA VAL A 277 4.34 -0.05 3.51
C VAL A 277 4.46 -0.70 4.88
N ALA A 278 3.41 -0.59 5.67
CA ALA A 278 3.27 -1.26 6.96
C ALA A 278 2.32 -2.44 6.81
N VAL A 279 2.74 -3.61 7.29
CA VAL A 279 1.98 -4.87 7.22
C VAL A 279 1.95 -5.50 8.60
N SER A 280 0.78 -5.94 9.06
CA SER A 280 0.68 -6.68 10.32
C SER A 280 -0.56 -7.58 10.36
N ALA A 281 -0.42 -8.72 11.05
CA ALA A 281 -1.54 -9.55 11.44
C ALA A 281 -2.05 -9.10 12.82
N LEU A 282 -3.25 -8.51 12.85
CA LEU A 282 -3.87 -8.02 14.09
C LEU A 282 -4.79 -9.08 14.70
N PRO A 283 -4.83 -9.23 16.04
CA PRO A 283 -5.85 -10.03 16.71
C PRO A 283 -7.25 -9.50 16.42
N ARG A 284 -8.16 -10.39 16.03
CA ARG A 284 -9.58 -10.11 15.89
C ARG A 284 -10.31 -10.57 17.15
N VAL A 285 -11.04 -9.66 17.77
CA VAL A 285 -11.94 -9.97 18.89
C VAL A 285 -13.37 -9.79 18.41
N GLU A 286 -14.07 -10.90 18.25
CA GLU A 286 -15.48 -10.84 17.91
C GLU A 286 -16.28 -10.37 19.12
N LEU A 287 -16.87 -9.19 19.01
CA LEU A 287 -17.66 -8.62 20.10
C LEU A 287 -19.01 -9.34 20.18
N PRO A 288 -19.37 -9.93 21.35
CA PRO A 288 -20.63 -10.65 21.49
C PRO A 288 -21.82 -9.70 21.34
N MET A 289 -22.87 -10.17 20.65
CA MET A 289 -24.18 -9.52 20.71
C MET A 289 -24.75 -9.69 22.12
N GLN A 290 -25.05 -8.60 22.81
CA GLN A 290 -25.69 -8.60 24.14
C GLN A 290 -27.19 -9.00 24.08
N GLY A 291 -27.59 -9.79 23.08
CA GLY A 291 -28.99 -10.16 22.84
C GLY A 291 -29.83 -9.02 22.25
N ASN A 292 -31.15 -9.19 22.28
CA ASN A 292 -32.14 -8.18 21.89
C ASN A 292 -32.37 -7.12 22.99
N GLU A 293 -31.54 -7.07 24.04
CA GLU A 293 -31.69 -6.04 25.05
C GLU A 293 -31.33 -4.67 24.46
N PRO A 294 -32.24 -3.68 24.52
CA PRO A 294 -31.97 -2.34 24.01
C PRO A 294 -30.77 -1.77 24.77
N CYS A 295 -29.89 -1.04 24.09
CA CYS A 295 -28.74 -0.47 24.77
C CYS A 295 -29.23 0.40 25.94
N ASN A 296 -28.61 0.27 27.10
CA ASN A 296 -28.98 1.13 28.22
C ASN A 296 -28.29 2.49 28.01
N ALA A 297 -29.03 3.50 27.56
CA ALA A 297 -28.51 4.86 27.40
C ALA A 297 -28.08 5.51 28.73
N LEU A 298 -28.43 4.89 29.88
CA LEU A 298 -27.98 5.25 31.22
C LEU A 298 -26.82 4.38 31.73
N ALA A 299 -26.23 3.52 30.87
CA ALA A 299 -25.02 2.79 31.21
C ALA A 299 -23.87 3.77 31.53
N PRO A 300 -22.93 3.39 32.42
CA PRO A 300 -21.81 4.25 32.81
C PRO A 300 -20.98 4.77 31.63
N VAL A 301 -20.93 4.00 30.54
CA VAL A 301 -20.35 4.39 29.25
C VAL A 301 -21.42 4.15 28.18
N PRO A 302 -22.17 5.18 27.75
CA PRO A 302 -23.15 5.03 26.70
C PRO A 302 -22.45 4.71 25.37
N PRO A 303 -23.06 3.91 24.48
CA PRO A 303 -22.46 3.59 23.19
C PRO A 303 -22.32 4.88 22.34
N THR A 304 -21.09 5.16 21.91
CA THR A 304 -20.76 6.37 21.13
C THR A 304 -20.68 6.10 19.62
N ARG A 305 -20.85 4.84 19.21
CA ARG A 305 -20.74 4.38 17.82
C ARG A 305 -21.92 3.46 17.48
N GLY A 306 -22.34 3.49 16.22
CA GLY A 306 -23.41 2.65 15.72
C GLY A 306 -23.43 2.53 14.20
N LYS A 307 -24.03 1.44 13.71
CA LYS A 307 -24.23 1.11 12.30
C LYS A 307 -25.71 0.97 12.04
N LEU A 308 -26.23 1.80 11.15
CA LEU A 308 -27.60 1.67 10.66
C LEU A 308 -27.62 0.65 9.52
N HIS A 309 -28.32 -0.45 9.74
CA HIS A 309 -28.53 -1.48 8.72
C HIS A 309 -29.62 -1.05 7.75
N SER A 310 -29.52 -1.47 6.49
CA SER A 310 -30.54 -1.21 5.46
C SER A 310 -31.92 -1.79 5.81
N THR A 311 -31.97 -2.71 6.78
CA THR A 311 -33.18 -3.31 7.34
C THR A 311 -33.88 -2.43 8.40
N GLY A 312 -33.34 -1.25 8.72
CA GLY A 312 -33.93 -0.33 9.72
C GLY A 312 -33.52 -0.60 11.17
N ASN A 313 -32.53 -1.47 11.38
CA ASN A 313 -31.95 -1.73 12.70
C ASN A 313 -30.72 -0.86 12.94
N LEU A 314 -30.62 -0.24 14.11
CA LEU A 314 -29.41 0.44 14.57
C LEU A 314 -28.68 -0.51 15.52
N GLU A 315 -27.51 -0.96 15.10
CA GLU A 315 -26.58 -1.67 15.96
C GLU A 315 -25.64 -0.66 16.61
N MET A 316 -25.54 -0.66 17.93
CA MET A 316 -24.64 0.21 18.67
C MET A 316 -23.55 -0.60 19.35
N TYR A 317 -22.38 0.01 19.45
CA TYR A 317 -21.17 -0.65 19.94
C TYR A 317 -20.81 -0.09 21.32
N THR A 318 -20.55 -1.00 22.26
CA THR A 318 -19.97 -0.70 23.57
C THR A 318 -18.60 -1.36 23.66
N ASP A 319 -17.79 -0.99 24.65
CA ASP A 319 -16.47 -1.59 24.86
C ASP A 319 -16.55 -3.10 25.18
N SER A 320 -17.72 -3.59 25.61
CA SER A 320 -17.95 -4.98 26.04
C SER A 320 -18.87 -5.79 25.13
N GLY A 321 -19.36 -5.23 24.02
CA GLY A 321 -20.26 -5.94 23.11
C GLY A 321 -21.01 -5.05 22.13
N LYS A 322 -21.99 -5.66 21.46
CA LYS A 322 -22.89 -4.98 20.53
C LYS A 322 -24.33 -5.10 21.02
N CYS A 323 -25.11 -4.04 20.93
CA CYS A 323 -26.54 -4.02 21.29
C CYS A 323 -27.35 -3.45 20.13
N ARG A 324 -28.65 -3.79 20.04
CA ARG A 324 -29.50 -3.36 18.91
C ARG A 324 -30.69 -2.54 19.38
N TYR A 325 -31.03 -1.55 18.57
CA TYR A 325 -32.32 -0.88 18.58
C TYR A 325 -33.04 -1.12 17.27
N ALA A 326 -34.31 -1.52 17.34
CA ALA A 326 -35.21 -1.37 16.22
C ALA A 326 -35.51 0.12 16.09
N VAL A 327 -35.04 0.77 15.01
CA VAL A 327 -35.34 2.21 14.78
C VAL A 327 -36.79 2.37 14.31
N PHE A 328 -37.47 1.26 13.99
CA PHE A 328 -38.88 1.21 13.62
C PHE A 328 -39.66 0.23 14.50
N GLU A 329 -40.22 0.75 15.59
CA GLU A 329 -41.53 0.32 16.07
C GLU A 329 -42.32 1.58 16.46
N PRO A 330 -43.30 2.04 15.66
CA PRO A 330 -44.28 2.97 16.17
C PRO A 330 -45.25 2.17 17.04
N GLU A 331 -45.05 2.19 18.36
CA GLU A 331 -46.11 1.84 19.31
C GLU A 331 -47.13 3.00 19.34
N SER A 332 -47.93 3.11 18.28
CA SER A 332 -48.99 4.12 18.07
C SER A 332 -48.50 5.58 17.90
N ILE A 333 -49.12 6.28 16.94
CA ILE A 333 -48.93 7.72 16.67
C ILE A 333 -49.84 8.60 17.53
N ASP A 334 -50.56 8.05 18.52
CA ASP A 334 -51.60 8.77 19.27
C ASP A 334 -51.08 9.74 20.35
N GLY A 335 -49.86 10.26 20.23
CA GLY A 335 -49.28 11.20 21.19
C GLY A 335 -48.49 12.38 20.59
N CYS A 336 -48.20 12.37 19.29
CA CYS A 336 -47.43 13.43 18.65
C CYS A 336 -48.29 14.11 17.59
N LEU A 337 -49.37 14.77 18.02
CA LEU A 337 -50.02 15.94 17.40
C LEU A 337 -51.33 16.17 18.19
N GLY A 338 -51.39 17.28 18.94
CA GLY A 338 -52.66 17.88 19.32
C GLY A 338 -53.33 18.55 18.14
#